data_AF-A0AAU7ZIN9-F1
#
_entry.id   AF-A0AAU7ZIN9-F1
#
_cell.length_a   1.000
_cell.length_b   1.000
_cell.length_c   1.000
_cell.angle_alpha   90.00
_cell.angle_beta   90.00
_cell.angle_gamma   90.00
#
_symmetry.space_group_name_H-M   'P 1'
#
loop_
_entity.id
_entity.type
_entity.pdbx_description
1 polymer ?
#
loop_
_entity_poly.entity_id
_entity_poly.type
_entity_poly.pdbx_seq_one_letter_code
_entity_poly.pdbx_strand_id
1 'polypeptide(L)'
;MRVTVAGVEFSSPVIAASGTFGYGIEFEDIVSLDRIGGFVTKGLSREPMAGNPAPRIIETAAGMMNAIGLQNMGVRAFIAEKLPKLRKITGTVIIANVFGFTIEDCVEVIQALNDAPGVAMYELNASCPNTSHGGMVFGTDPPQLWELVARCKAAARRPLMVKLSPNVTDIGLMARVAADGGADAVSLVNTFVSLAIDVETRRPRIANITGGLSGPAIKPIAVRMVHEVSRNVTIPIVGMGGVVRAEDAVEFMMAGATAVQVGTASYADPRAVENVANGLKRWCVTHQVPHVSSLTGSALL
;
A
#
# COMPACT_ATOMS: atom_id res chain seq x y z
N MET A 1 -4.30 21.06 -2.40
CA MET A 1 -3.53 19.81 -2.30
C MET A 1 -3.93 18.93 -1.13
N ARG A 2 -4.54 19.43 -0.05
CA ARG A 2 -4.94 18.58 1.07
C ARG A 2 -6.08 17.63 0.72
N VAL A 3 -6.08 16.44 1.32
CA VAL A 3 -7.16 15.45 1.26
C VAL A 3 -7.33 14.79 2.63
N THR A 4 -8.50 14.20 2.89
CA THR A 4 -8.79 13.47 4.13
C THR A 4 -9.11 12.01 3.81
N VAL A 5 -8.40 11.08 4.45
CA VAL A 5 -8.66 9.63 4.33
C VAL A 5 -8.99 9.10 5.71
N ALA A 6 -10.21 8.57 5.87
CA ALA A 6 -10.70 8.00 7.14
C ALA A 6 -10.50 8.93 8.36
N GLY A 7 -10.74 10.24 8.19
CA GLY A 7 -10.58 11.25 9.23
C GLY A 7 -9.15 11.77 9.44
N VAL A 8 -8.15 11.24 8.74
CA VAL A 8 -6.76 11.71 8.80
C VAL A 8 -6.51 12.68 7.65
N GLU A 9 -6.03 13.88 7.98
CA GLU A 9 -5.68 14.91 6.99
C GLU A 9 -4.26 14.70 6.44
N PHE A 10 -4.14 14.69 5.12
CA PHE A 10 -2.88 14.61 4.39
C PHE A 10 -2.60 15.97 3.72
N SER A 11 -1.35 16.42 3.76
CA SER A 11 -0.90 17.68 3.11
C SER A 11 -0.96 17.62 1.57
N SER A 12 -0.87 16.41 1.02
CA SER A 12 -0.89 16.04 -0.39
C SER A 12 -1.56 14.66 -0.54
N PRO A 13 -2.22 14.32 -1.65
CA PRO A 13 -2.77 12.97 -1.86
C PRO A 13 -1.68 11.93 -2.21
N VAL A 14 -0.42 12.33 -2.38
CA VAL A 14 0.65 11.42 -2.83
C VAL A 14 1.40 10.84 -1.63
N ILE A 15 1.40 9.52 -1.54
CA ILE A 15 1.94 8.73 -0.43
C ILE A 15 3.03 7.78 -0.95
N ALA A 16 4.12 7.57 -0.23
CA ALA A 16 5.08 6.52 -0.59
C ALA A 16 4.55 5.13 -0.21
N ALA A 17 4.61 4.16 -1.13
CA ALA A 17 4.02 2.83 -0.91
C ALA A 17 4.87 1.96 0.04
N SER A 18 4.19 1.06 0.75
CA SER A 18 4.87 0.08 1.61
C SER A 18 5.84 -0.80 0.82
N GLY A 19 7.01 -1.05 1.41
CA GLY A 19 7.99 -1.99 0.87
C GLY A 19 9.00 -1.38 -0.10
N THR A 20 8.75 -0.17 -0.61
CA THR A 20 9.66 0.56 -1.53
C THR A 20 10.28 1.80 -0.89
N PHE A 21 9.88 2.14 0.35
CA PHE A 21 10.32 3.35 1.05
C PHE A 21 10.86 3.06 2.47
N GLY A 22 11.34 1.82 2.70
CA GLY A 22 11.91 1.40 3.98
C GLY A 22 10.96 1.65 5.16
N TYR A 23 11.47 2.30 6.20
CA TYR A 23 10.68 2.83 7.31
C TYR A 23 10.58 4.36 7.24
N GLY A 24 10.88 4.98 6.10
CA GLY A 24 10.88 6.42 5.85
C GLY A 24 12.21 7.12 6.18
N ILE A 25 12.86 6.72 7.28
CA ILE A 25 14.12 7.33 7.76
C ILE A 25 15.24 7.18 6.74
N GLU A 26 15.28 6.06 6.03
CA GLU A 26 16.33 5.78 5.04
C GLU A 26 16.31 6.74 3.84
N PHE A 27 15.23 7.53 3.68
CA PHE A 27 15.05 8.48 2.60
C PHE A 27 15.11 9.95 3.04
N GLU A 28 15.35 10.23 4.33
CA GLU A 28 15.29 11.60 4.88
C GLU A 28 16.30 12.56 4.25
N ASP A 29 17.45 12.05 3.81
CA ASP A 29 18.50 12.83 3.12
C ASP A 29 18.25 13.02 1.62
N ILE A 30 17.26 12.33 1.05
CA ILE A 30 17.01 12.29 -0.40
C ILE A 30 15.66 12.92 -0.76
N VAL A 31 14.66 12.73 0.11
CA VAL A 31 13.27 13.16 -0.09
C VAL A 31 12.88 14.11 1.03
N SER A 32 12.40 15.30 0.65
CA SER A 32 11.78 16.22 1.60
C SER A 32 10.43 15.65 2.05
N LEU A 33 10.43 14.92 3.17
CA LEU A 33 9.25 14.18 3.65
C LEU A 33 8.06 15.12 3.92
N ASP A 34 8.31 16.37 4.32
CA ASP A 34 7.30 17.42 4.53
C ASP A 34 6.55 17.83 3.25
N ARG A 35 7.04 17.41 2.07
CA ARG A 35 6.42 17.70 0.75
C ARG A 35 5.55 16.60 0.20
N ILE A 36 5.52 15.43 0.83
CA ILE A 36 4.62 14.32 0.47
C ILE A 36 3.49 14.20 1.50
N GLY A 37 2.39 13.58 1.11
CA GLY A 37 1.23 13.41 2.00
C GLY A 37 1.51 12.47 3.16
N GLY A 38 2.30 11.44 2.89
CA GLY A 38 2.64 10.42 3.85
C GLY A 38 3.55 9.34 3.27
N PHE A 39 3.88 8.36 4.09
CA PHE A 39 4.46 7.11 3.63
C PHE A 39 3.90 5.94 4.43
N VAL A 40 3.85 4.78 3.78
CA VAL A 40 3.56 3.53 4.46
C VAL A 40 4.87 2.81 4.74
N THR A 41 5.11 2.44 6.01
CA THR A 41 6.31 1.70 6.39
C THR A 41 6.36 0.34 5.71
N LYS A 42 7.55 -0.27 5.68
CA LYS A 42 7.69 -1.72 5.47
C LYS A 42 6.72 -2.47 6.40
N GLY A 43 6.14 -3.56 5.88
CA GLY A 43 5.27 -4.43 6.66
C GLY A 43 5.91 -4.89 7.96
N LEU A 44 5.16 -4.79 9.06
CA LEU A 44 5.55 -5.21 10.39
C LEU A 44 4.84 -6.51 10.74
N SER A 45 5.61 -7.52 11.12
CA SER A 45 5.13 -8.76 11.74
C SER A 45 5.35 -8.74 13.25
N ARG A 46 4.76 -9.73 13.95
CA ARG A 46 5.01 -9.96 15.37
C ARG A 46 6.51 -10.10 15.66
N GLU A 47 7.16 -11.02 14.94
CA GLU A 47 8.58 -11.32 15.06
C GLU A 47 9.38 -10.86 13.82
N PRO A 48 10.69 -10.60 13.93
CA PRO A 48 11.54 -10.29 12.78
C PRO A 48 11.52 -11.40 11.72
N MET A 49 11.68 -11.03 10.46
CA MET A 49 11.72 -11.98 9.34
C MET A 49 12.91 -11.72 8.43
N ALA A 50 13.63 -12.79 8.05
CA ALA A 50 14.79 -12.72 7.16
C ALA A 50 14.42 -12.53 5.68
N GLY A 51 13.21 -12.94 5.29
CA GLY A 51 12.75 -12.95 3.90
C GLY A 51 13.19 -14.18 3.10
N ASN A 52 12.84 -14.21 1.82
CA ASN A 52 13.10 -15.34 0.92
C ASN A 52 14.58 -15.44 0.50
N PRO A 53 15.06 -16.53 -0.09
CA PRO A 53 16.39 -16.55 -0.71
C PRO A 53 16.52 -15.58 -1.90
N ALA A 54 17.75 -15.20 -2.25
CA ALA A 54 18.04 -14.45 -3.48
C ALA A 54 18.15 -15.39 -4.70
N PRO A 55 17.88 -14.93 -5.94
CA PRO A 55 17.45 -13.58 -6.32
C PRO A 55 15.99 -13.29 -5.94
N ARG A 56 15.75 -12.07 -5.40
CA ARG A 56 14.43 -11.60 -4.90
C ARG A 56 13.75 -10.55 -5.77
N ILE A 57 14.48 -9.96 -6.71
CA ILE A 57 14.01 -8.89 -7.59
C ILE A 57 14.55 -9.15 -8.98
N ILE A 58 13.71 -8.95 -9.99
CA ILE A 58 14.09 -8.98 -11.40
C ILE A 58 13.30 -7.90 -12.16
N GLU A 59 13.91 -7.36 -13.22
CA GLU A 59 13.23 -6.45 -14.14
C GLU A 59 12.29 -7.22 -15.09
N THR A 60 11.17 -6.60 -15.46
CA THR A 60 10.26 -7.08 -16.51
C THR A 60 9.93 -5.94 -17.47
N ALA A 61 9.27 -6.23 -18.59
CA ALA A 61 8.77 -5.18 -19.48
C ALA A 61 7.90 -4.19 -18.71
N ALA A 62 8.31 -2.91 -18.70
CA ALA A 62 7.65 -1.81 -18.01
C ALA A 62 7.32 -2.08 -16.52
N GLY A 63 8.16 -2.83 -15.82
CA GLY A 63 7.91 -3.17 -14.42
C GLY A 63 9.01 -4.00 -13.78
N MET A 64 8.67 -4.60 -12.64
CA MET A 64 9.55 -5.54 -11.96
C MET A 64 8.74 -6.60 -11.22
N MET A 65 9.37 -7.76 -11.02
CA MET A 65 8.88 -8.79 -10.12
C MET A 65 9.69 -8.79 -8.83
N ASN A 66 9.01 -9.04 -7.70
CA ASN A 66 9.67 -9.19 -6.41
C ASN A 66 9.11 -10.37 -5.61
N ALA A 67 9.96 -11.02 -4.82
CA ALA A 67 9.61 -12.04 -3.85
C ALA A 67 10.49 -11.85 -2.62
N ILE A 68 10.34 -10.70 -1.95
CA ILE A 68 11.16 -10.33 -0.79
C ILE A 68 10.96 -11.28 0.39
N GLY A 69 9.77 -11.88 0.51
CA GLY A 69 9.41 -12.76 1.64
C GLY A 69 9.12 -11.98 2.92
N LEU A 70 8.63 -10.74 2.79
CA LEU A 70 8.21 -9.91 3.93
C LEU A 70 9.33 -9.64 4.95
N GLN A 71 10.60 -9.62 4.51
CA GLN A 71 11.73 -9.26 5.37
C GLN A 71 11.47 -7.96 6.15
N ASN A 72 11.54 -8.02 7.48
CA ASN A 72 11.28 -6.88 8.35
C ASN A 72 11.88 -7.10 9.75
N MET A 73 11.89 -6.04 10.56
CA MET A 73 12.53 -6.02 11.88
C MET A 73 11.60 -6.45 13.03
N GLY A 74 10.33 -6.74 12.75
CA GLY A 74 9.29 -6.96 13.76
C GLY A 74 8.78 -5.66 14.38
N VAL A 75 7.56 -5.71 14.91
CA VAL A 75 6.88 -4.53 15.46
C VAL A 75 7.60 -3.95 16.69
N ARG A 76 8.16 -4.80 17.56
CA ARG A 76 8.81 -4.35 18.80
C ARG A 76 10.06 -3.54 18.52
N ALA A 77 10.93 -4.02 17.63
CA ALA A 77 12.13 -3.30 17.23
C ALA A 77 11.79 -2.01 16.47
N PHE A 78 10.76 -2.03 15.62
CA PHE A 78 10.27 -0.80 14.97
C PHE A 78 9.85 0.27 15.99
N ILE A 79 9.06 -0.10 17.00
CA ILE A 79 8.63 0.81 18.07
C ILE A 79 9.82 1.35 18.86
N ALA A 80 10.79 0.50 19.17
CA ALA A 80 11.96 0.90 19.98
C ALA A 80 12.96 1.77 19.20
N GLU A 81 13.21 1.47 17.92
CA GLU A 81 14.35 2.03 17.19
C GLU A 81 13.98 3.06 16.12
N LYS A 82 12.86 2.84 15.41
CA LYS A 82 12.46 3.67 14.25
C LYS A 82 11.47 4.73 14.67
N LEU A 83 10.43 4.35 15.42
CA LEU A 83 9.33 5.24 15.77
C LEU A 83 9.76 6.51 16.55
N PRO A 84 10.75 6.49 17.47
CA PRO A 84 11.23 7.70 18.14
C PRO A 84 11.83 8.75 17.20
N LYS A 85 12.46 8.31 16.10
CA LYS A 85 13.00 9.21 15.06
C LYS A 85 11.87 9.74 14.19
N LEU A 86 10.97 8.84 13.78
CA LEU A 86 9.80 9.17 12.96
C LEU A 86 8.89 10.23 13.59
N ARG A 87 8.71 10.21 14.91
CA ARG A 87 7.91 11.21 15.65
C ARG A 87 8.45 12.64 15.52
N LYS A 88 9.72 12.82 15.15
CA LYS A 88 10.32 14.14 14.95
C LYS A 88 9.96 14.74 13.59
N ILE A 89 9.46 13.92 12.66
CA ILE A 89 9.04 14.35 11.33
C ILE A 89 7.64 14.97 11.45
N THR A 90 7.50 16.20 10.94
CA THR A 90 6.25 16.94 10.95
C THR A 90 5.77 17.22 9.53
N GLY A 91 4.45 17.26 9.32
CA GLY A 91 3.87 17.57 8.01
C GLY A 91 3.66 16.36 7.08
N THR A 92 4.03 15.16 7.54
CA THR A 92 3.93 13.89 6.81
C THR A 92 3.16 12.88 7.62
N VAL A 93 2.17 12.22 7.02
CA VAL A 93 1.41 11.16 7.69
C VAL A 93 2.18 9.84 7.66
N ILE A 94 2.32 9.21 8.83
CA ILE A 94 2.99 7.92 8.98
C ILE A 94 1.96 6.81 9.11
N ILE A 95 1.98 5.87 8.16
CA ILE A 95 1.08 4.72 8.12
C ILE A 95 1.89 3.46 8.38
N ALA A 96 1.47 2.64 9.35
CA ALA A 96 2.14 1.37 9.63
C ALA A 96 1.52 0.24 8.79
N ASN A 97 2.29 -0.35 7.88
CA ASN A 97 1.84 -1.57 7.21
C ASN A 97 1.91 -2.75 8.20
N VAL A 98 0.81 -3.47 8.36
CA VAL A 98 0.67 -4.60 9.29
C VAL A 98 0.41 -5.87 8.51
N PHE A 99 1.06 -6.97 8.89
CA PHE A 99 0.76 -8.28 8.34
C PHE A 99 1.02 -9.40 9.35
N GLY A 100 0.52 -10.59 9.03
CA GLY A 100 0.68 -11.80 9.84
C GLY A 100 0.33 -13.05 9.03
N PHE A 101 0.74 -14.21 9.53
CA PHE A 101 0.36 -15.51 8.96
C PHE A 101 -0.91 -16.08 9.59
N THR A 102 -1.31 -15.52 10.73
CA THR A 102 -2.57 -15.76 11.44
C THR A 102 -3.27 -14.44 11.73
N ILE A 103 -4.56 -14.48 12.04
CA ILE A 103 -5.32 -13.28 12.45
C ILE A 103 -4.74 -12.73 13.76
N GLU A 104 -4.36 -13.64 14.67
CA GLU A 104 -3.76 -13.33 15.97
C GLU A 104 -2.44 -12.56 15.81
N ASP A 105 -1.58 -12.91 14.83
CA ASP A 105 -0.36 -12.16 14.54
C ASP A 105 -0.68 -10.70 14.16
N CYS A 106 -1.67 -10.48 13.29
CA CYS A 106 -2.08 -9.15 12.88
C CYS A 106 -2.64 -8.34 14.05
N VAL A 107 -3.47 -8.98 14.90
CA VAL A 107 -4.04 -8.36 16.10
C VAL A 107 -2.94 -7.96 17.09
N GLU A 108 -1.95 -8.82 17.34
CA GLU A 108 -0.84 -8.53 18.25
C GLU A 108 -0.01 -7.34 17.76
N VAL A 109 0.28 -7.26 16.46
CA VAL A 109 1.00 -6.12 15.87
C VAL A 109 0.20 -4.82 16.05
N ILE A 110 -1.11 -4.84 15.79
CA ILE A 110 -1.98 -3.66 16.01
C ILE A 110 -1.98 -3.26 17.49
N GLN A 111 -2.09 -4.21 18.40
CA GLN A 111 -2.07 -3.94 19.84
C GLN A 111 -0.73 -3.33 20.28
N ALA A 112 0.40 -3.87 19.84
CA ALA A 112 1.70 -3.30 20.12
C ALA A 112 1.82 -1.85 19.61
N LEU A 113 1.29 -1.57 18.42
CA LEU A 113 1.31 -0.21 17.85
C LEU A 113 0.33 0.74 18.54
N ASN A 114 -0.79 0.27 19.10
CA ASN A 114 -1.76 1.11 19.80
C ASN A 114 -1.13 1.85 20.98
N ASP A 115 -0.18 1.20 21.67
CA ASP A 115 0.48 1.76 22.85
C ASP A 115 1.69 2.64 22.50
N ALA A 116 2.02 2.77 21.20
CA ALA A 116 3.13 3.56 20.71
C ALA A 116 2.64 4.77 19.89
N PRO A 117 2.87 6.04 20.31
CA PRO A 117 2.45 7.20 19.52
C PRO A 117 3.26 7.36 18.23
N GLY A 118 2.78 8.18 17.29
CA GLY A 118 3.53 8.57 16.07
C GLY A 118 3.07 7.89 14.78
N VAL A 119 2.27 6.83 14.85
CA VAL A 119 1.54 6.28 13.69
C VAL A 119 0.15 6.88 13.65
N ALA A 120 -0.29 7.34 12.47
CA ALA A 120 -1.60 7.94 12.27
C ALA A 120 -2.67 6.90 11.87
N MET A 121 -2.28 5.88 11.11
CA MET A 121 -3.19 4.85 10.57
C MET A 121 -2.48 3.50 10.44
N TYR A 122 -3.27 2.43 10.39
CA TYR A 122 -2.81 1.10 10.01
C TYR A 122 -3.14 0.82 8.53
N GLU A 123 -2.22 0.20 7.80
CA GLU A 123 -2.51 -0.44 6.52
C GLU A 123 -2.39 -1.96 6.67
N LEU A 124 -3.50 -2.67 6.79
CA LEU A 124 -3.54 -4.11 6.94
C LEU A 124 -3.34 -4.80 5.58
N ASN A 125 -2.23 -5.51 5.42
CA ASN A 125 -1.91 -6.25 4.21
C ASN A 125 -2.61 -7.60 4.18
N ALA A 126 -3.75 -7.67 3.48
CA ALA A 126 -4.54 -8.89 3.33
C ALA A 126 -3.98 -9.85 2.25
N SER A 127 -2.86 -9.54 1.60
CA SER A 127 -2.26 -10.40 0.55
C SER A 127 -1.30 -11.46 1.08
N CYS A 128 -1.21 -11.65 2.40
CA CYS A 128 -0.32 -12.66 3.01
C CYS A 128 -1.00 -14.03 3.08
N PRO A 129 -0.24 -15.14 2.97
CA PRO A 129 -0.79 -16.48 3.12
C PRO A 129 -1.21 -16.74 4.58
N ASN A 130 -2.37 -17.35 4.78
CA ASN A 130 -2.91 -17.79 6.06
C ASN A 130 -2.45 -19.22 6.35
N THR A 131 -1.45 -19.38 7.22
CA THR A 131 -0.90 -20.71 7.52
C THR A 131 -1.86 -21.59 8.30
N SER A 132 -2.83 -21.01 9.01
CA SER A 132 -3.87 -21.77 9.73
C SER A 132 -4.91 -22.39 8.79
N HIS A 133 -4.96 -21.94 7.52
CA HIS A 133 -5.88 -22.43 6.49
C HIS A 133 -5.11 -22.94 5.26
N GLY A 134 -4.02 -23.67 5.49
CA GLY A 134 -3.26 -24.33 4.41
C GLY A 134 -2.51 -23.38 3.47
N GLY A 135 -2.31 -22.13 3.87
CA GLY A 135 -1.59 -21.12 3.08
C GLY A 135 -2.46 -20.29 2.13
N MET A 136 -3.80 -20.41 2.21
CA MET A 136 -4.71 -19.56 1.44
C MET A 136 -4.53 -18.08 1.79
N VAL A 137 -4.56 -17.19 0.80
CA VAL A 137 -4.41 -15.75 1.05
C VAL A 137 -5.70 -15.19 1.65
N PHE A 138 -5.61 -14.47 2.79
CA PHE A 138 -6.80 -13.90 3.45
C PHE A 138 -7.66 -13.08 2.49
N GLY A 139 -7.04 -12.21 1.71
CA GLY A 139 -7.69 -11.30 0.78
C GLY A 139 -8.20 -11.95 -0.51
N THR A 140 -8.17 -13.27 -0.65
CA THR A 140 -8.76 -13.99 -1.79
C THR A 140 -10.02 -14.79 -1.44
N ASP A 141 -10.36 -14.86 -0.15
CA ASP A 141 -11.53 -15.59 0.33
C ASP A 141 -12.43 -14.64 1.15
N PRO A 142 -13.70 -14.40 0.76
CA PRO A 142 -14.55 -13.42 1.43
C PRO A 142 -14.75 -13.66 2.93
N PRO A 143 -15.09 -14.88 3.41
CA PRO A 143 -15.24 -15.12 4.85
C PRO A 143 -13.96 -14.85 5.65
N GLN A 144 -12.80 -15.31 5.17
CA GLN A 144 -11.52 -15.07 5.84
C GLN A 144 -11.12 -13.59 5.82
N LEU A 145 -11.37 -12.86 4.73
CA LEU A 145 -11.12 -11.43 4.67
C LEU A 145 -12.00 -10.70 5.69
N TRP A 146 -13.30 -11.00 5.74
CA TRP A 146 -14.21 -10.38 6.69
C TRP A 146 -13.74 -10.61 8.13
N GLU A 147 -13.41 -11.86 8.49
CA GLU A 147 -12.97 -12.20 9.85
C GLU A 147 -11.66 -11.49 10.21
N LEU A 148 -10.68 -11.51 9.32
CA LEU A 148 -9.40 -10.81 9.51
C LEU A 148 -9.65 -9.31 9.79
N VAL A 149 -10.46 -8.66 8.97
CA VAL A 149 -10.74 -7.22 9.10
C VAL A 149 -11.52 -6.93 10.37
N ALA A 150 -12.58 -7.68 10.67
CA ALA A 150 -13.39 -7.49 11.87
C ALA A 150 -12.56 -7.63 13.16
N ARG A 151 -11.70 -8.65 13.23
CA ARG A 151 -10.83 -8.90 14.39
C ARG A 151 -9.76 -7.81 14.53
N CYS A 152 -9.14 -7.39 13.43
CA CYS A 152 -8.16 -6.30 13.44
C CYS A 152 -8.79 -4.95 13.78
N LYS A 153 -9.99 -4.67 13.26
CA LYS A 153 -10.74 -3.44 13.52
C LYS A 153 -11.15 -3.34 14.99
N ALA A 154 -11.63 -4.44 15.58
CA ALA A 154 -11.97 -4.48 17.00
C ALA A 154 -10.77 -4.18 17.91
N ALA A 155 -9.55 -4.53 17.49
CA ALA A 155 -8.32 -4.22 18.21
C ALA A 155 -7.78 -2.81 17.94
N ALA A 156 -8.12 -2.18 16.81
CA ALA A 156 -7.51 -0.94 16.37
C ALA A 156 -8.04 0.30 17.12
N ARG A 157 -7.12 1.14 17.64
CA ARG A 157 -7.44 2.46 18.22
C ARG A 157 -7.30 3.63 17.23
N ARG A 158 -6.93 3.33 15.97
CA ARG A 158 -6.68 4.29 14.89
C ARG A 158 -7.35 3.76 13.62
N PRO A 159 -7.56 4.60 12.58
CA PRO A 159 -8.14 4.15 11.33
C PRO A 159 -7.38 2.96 10.72
N LEU A 160 -8.14 1.95 10.29
CA LEU A 160 -7.67 0.73 9.67
C LEU A 160 -8.00 0.77 8.17
N MET A 161 -6.96 0.99 7.37
CA MET A 161 -7.03 0.87 5.92
C MET A 161 -6.67 -0.57 5.52
N VAL A 162 -7.46 -1.22 4.67
CA VAL A 162 -7.20 -2.61 4.23
C VAL A 162 -6.61 -2.61 2.82
N LYS A 163 -5.42 -3.19 2.66
CA LYS A 163 -4.75 -3.31 1.37
C LYS A 163 -5.19 -4.58 0.63
N LEU A 164 -5.93 -4.40 -0.46
CA LEU A 164 -6.56 -5.49 -1.19
C LEU A 164 -5.59 -6.15 -2.19
N SER A 165 -5.69 -7.48 -2.26
CA SER A 165 -5.03 -8.28 -3.30
C SER A 165 -5.76 -8.10 -4.63
N PRO A 166 -5.06 -7.91 -5.76
CA PRO A 166 -5.70 -7.91 -7.07
C PRO A 166 -5.95 -9.31 -7.62
N ASN A 167 -5.46 -10.36 -6.97
CA ASN A 167 -5.49 -11.74 -7.47
C ASN A 167 -6.84 -12.41 -7.15
N VAL A 168 -7.93 -11.76 -7.55
CA VAL A 168 -9.33 -12.16 -7.28
C VAL A 168 -10.18 -11.96 -8.52
N THR A 169 -11.33 -12.65 -8.58
CA THR A 169 -12.27 -12.54 -9.70
C THR A 169 -13.08 -11.24 -9.65
N ASP A 170 -13.50 -10.79 -8.46
CA ASP A 170 -14.32 -9.61 -8.25
C ASP A 170 -13.70 -8.77 -7.13
N ILE A 171 -13.06 -7.65 -7.50
CA ILE A 171 -12.38 -6.78 -6.52
C ILE A 171 -13.39 -5.89 -5.79
N GLY A 172 -14.51 -5.55 -6.44
CA GLY A 172 -15.63 -4.83 -5.82
C GLY A 172 -16.24 -5.60 -4.65
N LEU A 173 -16.42 -6.92 -4.79
CA LEU A 173 -16.84 -7.82 -3.71
C LEU A 173 -15.86 -7.79 -2.55
N MET A 174 -14.57 -7.96 -2.82
CA MET A 174 -13.57 -7.96 -1.75
C MET A 174 -13.50 -6.61 -1.01
N ALA A 175 -13.71 -5.50 -1.70
CA ALA A 175 -13.81 -4.19 -1.07
C ALA A 175 -15.05 -4.07 -0.18
N ARG A 176 -16.23 -4.54 -0.64
CA ARG A 176 -17.45 -4.59 0.19
C ARG A 176 -17.24 -5.41 1.44
N VAL A 177 -16.65 -6.60 1.29
CA VAL A 177 -16.33 -7.50 2.40
C VAL A 177 -15.41 -6.83 3.42
N ALA A 178 -14.38 -6.11 2.97
CA ALA A 178 -13.52 -5.34 3.87
C ALA A 178 -14.28 -4.20 4.57
N ALA A 179 -15.14 -3.48 3.86
CA ALA A 179 -15.98 -2.43 4.43
C ALA A 179 -16.97 -2.98 5.48
N ASP A 180 -17.63 -4.10 5.18
CA ASP A 180 -18.57 -4.80 6.08
C ASP A 180 -17.85 -5.39 7.31
N GLY A 181 -16.56 -5.71 7.19
CA GLY A 181 -15.68 -6.06 8.31
C GLY A 181 -15.27 -4.85 9.16
N GLY A 182 -15.61 -3.63 8.75
CA GLY A 182 -15.35 -2.40 9.49
C GLY A 182 -14.08 -1.64 9.07
N ALA A 183 -13.52 -1.91 7.89
CA ALA A 183 -12.43 -1.09 7.35
C ALA A 183 -12.85 0.38 7.23
N ASP A 184 -11.97 1.31 7.63
CA ASP A 184 -12.25 2.75 7.51
C ASP A 184 -11.86 3.30 6.12
N ALA A 185 -10.99 2.59 5.42
CA ALA A 185 -10.56 2.87 4.05
C ALA A 185 -10.03 1.58 3.40
N VAL A 186 -9.86 1.59 2.08
CA VAL A 186 -9.14 0.53 1.36
C VAL A 186 -7.99 1.11 0.56
N SER A 187 -6.90 0.37 0.44
CA SER A 187 -5.83 0.67 -0.52
C SER A 187 -5.70 -0.45 -1.55
N LEU A 188 -5.51 -0.09 -2.82
CA LEU A 188 -5.39 -1.09 -3.89
C LEU A 188 -4.66 -0.53 -5.12
N VAL A 189 -3.87 -1.33 -5.83
CA VAL A 189 -3.71 -2.78 -5.65
C VAL A 189 -2.38 -3.17 -5.01
N ASN A 190 -2.36 -4.33 -4.36
CA ASN A 190 -1.09 -5.04 -4.16
C ASN A 190 -0.56 -5.61 -5.49
N THR A 191 0.52 -6.38 -5.47
CA THR A 191 1.13 -6.92 -6.70
C THR A 191 0.40 -8.12 -7.29
N PHE A 192 0.51 -8.32 -8.61
CA PHE A 192 -0.05 -9.47 -9.32
C PHE A 192 0.92 -10.66 -9.29
N VAL A 193 0.42 -11.87 -9.05
CA VAL A 193 1.28 -13.07 -9.11
C VAL A 193 1.74 -13.31 -10.55
N SER A 194 3.05 -13.46 -10.74
CA SER A 194 3.64 -13.71 -12.05
C SER A 194 4.84 -14.66 -11.98
N LEU A 195 5.22 -15.17 -13.14
CA LEU A 195 6.35 -16.08 -13.35
C LEU A 195 7.26 -15.51 -14.46
N ALA A 196 8.56 -15.58 -14.24
CA ALA A 196 9.56 -15.32 -15.27
C ALA A 196 10.49 -16.52 -15.34
N ILE A 197 10.69 -17.06 -16.55
CA ILE A 197 11.55 -18.21 -16.82
C ILE A 197 12.79 -17.73 -17.57
N ASP A 198 13.96 -18.15 -17.11
CA ASP A 198 15.21 -18.02 -17.83
C ASP A 198 15.24 -19.06 -18.96
N VAL A 199 15.35 -18.61 -20.20
CA VAL A 199 15.21 -19.46 -21.40
C VAL A 199 16.41 -20.38 -21.61
N GLU A 200 17.58 -20.01 -21.11
CA GLU A 200 18.82 -20.80 -21.26
C GLU A 200 18.85 -21.93 -20.23
N THR A 201 18.56 -21.60 -18.98
CA THR A 201 18.60 -22.55 -17.86
C THR A 201 17.28 -23.31 -17.65
N ARG A 202 16.19 -22.85 -18.29
CA ARG A 202 14.81 -23.37 -18.13
C ARG A 202 14.32 -23.37 -16.68
N ARG A 203 14.81 -22.40 -15.90
CA ARG A 203 14.48 -22.25 -14.47
C ARG A 203 13.78 -20.93 -14.19
N PRO A 204 12.99 -20.83 -13.11
CA PRO A 204 12.47 -19.54 -12.68
C PRO A 204 13.60 -18.55 -12.40
N ARG A 205 13.42 -17.30 -12.83
CA ARG A 205 14.42 -16.23 -12.62
C ARG A 205 14.44 -15.68 -11.19
N ILE A 206 13.44 -16.01 -10.39
CA ILE A 206 13.32 -15.62 -8.99
C ILE A 206 13.36 -16.88 -8.13
N ALA A 207 14.06 -16.85 -6.99
CA ALA A 207 14.27 -18.05 -6.17
C ALA A 207 12.95 -18.66 -5.65
N ASN A 208 11.95 -17.81 -5.43
CA ASN A 208 10.62 -18.21 -4.95
C ASN A 208 9.70 -18.75 -6.06
N ILE A 209 10.22 -19.02 -7.26
CA ILE A 209 9.49 -19.45 -8.46
C ILE A 209 8.57 -18.36 -9.02
N THR A 210 7.59 -17.93 -8.23
CA THR A 210 6.70 -16.82 -8.53
C THR A 210 7.06 -15.59 -7.71
N GLY A 211 6.62 -14.42 -8.18
CA GLY A 211 6.76 -13.16 -7.48
C GLY A 211 5.62 -12.21 -7.82
N GLY A 212 5.61 -11.05 -7.16
CA GLY A 212 4.66 -9.99 -7.40
C GLY A 212 5.14 -9.04 -8.50
N LEU A 213 4.40 -8.95 -9.60
CA LEU A 213 4.55 -7.95 -10.66
C LEU A 213 4.03 -6.58 -10.19
N SER A 214 4.83 -5.55 -10.45
CA SER A 214 4.56 -4.16 -10.14
C SER A 214 5.17 -3.23 -11.18
N GLY A 215 4.85 -1.94 -11.10
CA GLY A 215 5.32 -0.91 -12.04
C GLY A 215 4.29 -0.55 -13.12
N PRO A 216 4.66 0.31 -14.09
CA PRO A 216 3.74 0.79 -15.13
C PRO A 216 2.93 -0.28 -15.85
N ALA A 217 3.49 -1.49 -16.00
CA ALA A 217 2.84 -2.64 -16.62
C ALA A 217 1.46 -2.98 -16.02
N ILE A 218 1.24 -2.71 -14.73
CA ILE A 218 -0.02 -3.03 -14.05
C ILE A 218 -0.99 -1.85 -13.97
N LYS A 219 -0.60 -0.64 -14.41
CA LYS A 219 -1.37 0.59 -14.20
C LYS A 219 -2.80 0.51 -14.77
N PRO A 220 -3.03 0.12 -16.03
CA PRO A 220 -4.40 0.10 -16.58
C PRO A 220 -5.32 -0.86 -15.82
N ILE A 221 -4.77 -1.96 -15.30
CA ILE A 221 -5.51 -2.94 -14.50
C ILE A 221 -5.85 -2.33 -13.13
N ALA A 222 -4.89 -1.67 -12.49
CA ALA A 222 -5.06 -1.03 -11.20
C ALA A 222 -6.10 0.13 -11.25
N VAL A 223 -6.04 0.98 -12.28
CA VAL A 223 -7.02 2.06 -12.49
C VAL A 223 -8.43 1.50 -12.66
N ARG A 224 -8.59 0.44 -13.48
CA ARG A 224 -9.88 -0.26 -13.64
C ARG A 224 -10.39 -0.83 -12.33
N MET A 225 -9.52 -1.42 -11.50
CA MET A 225 -9.91 -1.97 -10.19
C MET A 225 -10.31 -0.88 -9.19
N VAL A 226 -9.63 0.26 -9.19
CA VAL A 226 -10.04 1.43 -8.38
C VAL A 226 -11.42 1.94 -8.81
N HIS A 227 -11.66 2.03 -10.11
CA HIS A 227 -12.97 2.40 -10.66
C HIS A 227 -14.07 1.39 -10.32
N GLU A 228 -13.76 0.10 -10.31
CA GLU A 228 -14.71 -0.94 -9.89
C GLU A 228 -15.04 -0.81 -8.40
N VAL A 229 -14.02 -0.63 -7.54
CA VAL A 229 -14.21 -0.51 -6.09
C VAL A 229 -14.97 0.76 -5.70
N SER A 230 -14.72 1.89 -6.35
CA SER A 230 -15.40 3.17 -6.06
C SER A 230 -16.91 3.13 -6.30
N ARG A 231 -17.41 2.20 -7.11
CA ARG A 231 -18.85 1.96 -7.32
C ARG A 231 -19.48 1.01 -6.30
N ASN A 232 -18.65 0.34 -5.51
CA ASN A 232 -19.06 -0.76 -4.64
C ASN A 232 -18.90 -0.45 -3.15
N VAL A 233 -18.14 0.58 -2.78
CA VAL A 233 -18.00 1.03 -1.39
C VAL A 233 -18.09 2.55 -1.28
N THR A 234 -18.45 3.04 -0.10
CA THR A 234 -18.49 4.47 0.23
C THR A 234 -17.27 4.93 1.03
N ILE A 235 -16.50 3.99 1.60
CA ILE A 235 -15.27 4.31 2.33
C ILE A 235 -14.17 4.82 1.37
N PRO A 236 -13.27 5.72 1.82
CA PRO A 236 -12.20 6.27 0.99
C PRO A 236 -11.28 5.21 0.39
N ILE A 237 -10.78 5.52 -0.81
CA ILE A 237 -9.89 4.63 -1.58
C ILE A 237 -8.51 5.27 -1.74
N VAL A 238 -7.46 4.51 -1.45
CA VAL A 238 -6.07 4.89 -1.78
C VAL A 238 -5.56 4.03 -2.94
N GLY A 239 -5.51 4.62 -4.13
CA GLY A 239 -5.14 3.94 -5.37
C GLY A 239 -3.63 3.77 -5.54
N MET A 240 -3.16 2.66 -6.10
CA MET A 240 -1.76 2.43 -6.41
C MET A 240 -1.57 1.36 -7.48
N GLY A 241 -0.40 1.39 -8.12
CA GLY A 241 -0.01 0.43 -9.14
C GLY A 241 0.46 1.14 -10.41
N GLY A 242 1.77 1.22 -10.59
CA GLY A 242 2.36 1.81 -11.80
C GLY A 242 2.27 3.33 -11.92
N VAL A 243 2.02 4.05 -10.83
CA VAL A 243 2.13 5.52 -10.77
C VAL A 243 3.60 5.92 -10.87
N VAL A 244 3.96 6.64 -11.94
CA VAL A 244 5.32 7.14 -12.17
C VAL A 244 5.37 8.65 -12.45
N ARG A 245 4.23 9.27 -12.78
CA ARG A 245 4.12 10.71 -13.05
C ARG A 245 2.81 11.29 -12.51
N ALA A 246 2.70 12.62 -12.54
CA ALA A 246 1.55 13.36 -12.02
C ALA A 246 0.23 12.98 -12.67
N GLU A 247 0.24 12.76 -13.99
CA GLU A 247 -0.94 12.40 -14.77
C GLU A 247 -1.49 11.04 -14.35
N ASP A 248 -0.64 10.11 -13.92
CA ASP A 248 -1.10 8.82 -13.39
C ASP A 248 -1.83 9.03 -12.06
N ALA A 249 -1.33 9.92 -11.18
CA ALA A 249 -2.02 10.25 -9.93
C ALA A 249 -3.40 10.88 -10.20
N VAL A 250 -3.48 11.80 -11.19
CA VAL A 250 -4.75 12.37 -11.65
C VAL A 250 -5.71 11.28 -12.14
N GLU A 251 -5.22 10.36 -12.98
CA GLU A 251 -6.01 9.25 -13.53
C GLU A 251 -6.60 8.36 -12.42
N PHE A 252 -5.80 8.00 -11.41
CA PHE A 252 -6.28 7.24 -10.25
C PHE A 252 -7.33 8.02 -9.44
N MET A 253 -7.14 9.33 -9.26
CA MET A 253 -8.14 10.14 -8.56
C MET A 253 -9.45 10.22 -9.34
N MET A 254 -9.39 10.47 -10.65
CA MET A 254 -10.56 10.46 -11.55
C MET A 254 -11.33 9.13 -11.49
N ALA A 255 -10.61 8.00 -11.38
CA ALA A 255 -11.19 6.67 -11.20
C ALA A 255 -11.86 6.44 -9.84
N GLY A 256 -11.69 7.33 -8.86
CA GLY A 256 -12.34 7.24 -7.56
C GLY A 256 -11.39 7.21 -6.36
N ALA A 257 -10.07 7.26 -6.57
CA ALA A 257 -9.14 7.35 -5.45
C ALA A 257 -9.20 8.73 -4.76
N THR A 258 -9.18 8.73 -3.43
CA THR A 258 -9.03 9.92 -2.58
C THR A 258 -7.55 10.33 -2.47
N ALA A 259 -6.66 9.34 -2.45
CA ALA A 259 -5.21 9.51 -2.41
C ALA A 259 -4.52 8.43 -3.25
N VAL A 260 -3.23 8.57 -3.53
CA VAL A 260 -2.46 7.61 -4.33
C VAL A 260 -1.15 7.20 -3.67
N GLN A 261 -0.75 5.93 -3.81
CA GLN A 261 0.59 5.47 -3.40
C GLN A 261 1.52 5.26 -4.60
N VAL A 262 2.78 5.68 -4.42
CA VAL A 262 3.88 5.54 -5.38
C VAL A 262 4.89 4.55 -4.84
N GLY A 263 5.04 3.42 -5.55
CA GLY A 263 5.88 2.30 -5.12
C GLY A 263 7.12 2.13 -5.99
N THR A 264 7.01 1.24 -6.98
CA THR A 264 8.08 0.78 -7.89
C THR A 264 8.91 1.91 -8.50
N ALA A 265 8.29 3.06 -8.80
CA ALA A 265 8.98 4.23 -9.34
C ALA A 265 10.20 4.65 -8.49
N SER A 266 10.12 4.46 -7.18
CA SER A 266 11.16 4.82 -6.21
C SER A 266 12.47 4.03 -6.39
N TYR A 267 12.42 2.87 -7.04
CA TYR A 267 13.62 2.08 -7.34
C TYR A 267 14.39 2.64 -8.54
N ALA A 268 13.70 3.29 -9.48
CA ALA A 268 14.33 3.95 -10.62
C ALA A 268 14.76 5.39 -10.27
N ASP A 269 13.95 6.09 -9.49
CA ASP A 269 14.24 7.44 -8.98
C ASP A 269 13.78 7.54 -7.52
N PRO A 270 14.69 7.60 -6.53
CA PRO A 270 14.35 7.75 -5.12
C PRO A 270 13.46 8.96 -4.80
N ARG A 271 13.45 9.99 -5.67
CA ARG A 271 12.60 11.19 -5.53
C ARG A 271 11.28 11.09 -6.28
N ALA A 272 10.95 9.94 -6.87
CA ALA A 272 9.72 9.76 -7.65
C ALA A 272 8.46 10.20 -6.89
N VAL A 273 8.35 9.88 -5.60
CA VAL A 273 7.20 10.27 -4.77
C VAL A 273 7.08 11.80 -4.65
N GLU A 274 8.19 12.50 -4.40
CA GLU A 274 8.23 13.97 -4.36
C GLU A 274 7.93 14.57 -5.74
N ASN A 275 8.49 13.98 -6.79
CA ASN A 275 8.30 14.43 -8.17
C ASN A 275 6.84 14.32 -8.61
N VAL A 276 6.15 13.22 -8.25
CA VAL A 276 4.72 13.04 -8.49
C VAL A 276 3.90 14.04 -7.67
N ALA A 277 4.22 14.26 -6.39
CA ALA A 277 3.51 15.24 -5.54
C ALA A 277 3.61 16.67 -6.09
N ASN A 278 4.82 17.10 -6.44
CA ASN A 278 5.07 18.41 -7.02
C ASN A 278 4.45 18.55 -8.41
N GLY A 279 4.54 17.49 -9.22
CA GLY A 279 3.93 17.45 -10.54
C GLY A 279 2.41 17.56 -10.48
N LEU A 280 1.75 16.86 -9.54
CA LEU A 280 0.30 16.95 -9.33
C LEU A 280 -0.12 18.36 -8.92
N LYS A 281 0.63 18.99 -8.01
CA LYS A 281 0.39 20.40 -7.63
C LYS A 281 0.47 21.33 -8.85
N ARG A 282 1.50 21.17 -9.69
CA ARG A 282 1.63 21.94 -10.94
C ARG A 282 0.47 21.66 -11.90
N TRP A 283 0.11 20.39 -12.07
CA TRP A 283 -1.00 19.99 -12.94
C TRP A 283 -2.31 20.66 -12.51
N CYS A 284 -2.63 20.67 -11.21
CA CYS A 284 -3.83 21.35 -10.69
C CYS A 284 -3.81 22.86 -10.97
N VAL A 285 -2.66 23.52 -10.81
CA VAL A 285 -2.54 24.96 -11.10
C VAL A 285 -2.77 25.23 -12.59
N THR A 286 -2.10 24.49 -13.46
CA THR A 286 -2.23 24.65 -14.92
C THR A 286 -3.65 24.42 -15.41
N HIS A 287 -4.38 23.46 -14.82
CA HIS A 287 -5.75 23.10 -15.22
C HIS A 287 -6.82 23.81 -14.37
N GLN A 288 -6.44 24.80 -13.56
CA GLN A 288 -7.36 25.58 -12.74
C GLN A 288 -8.24 24.70 -11.82
N VAL A 289 -7.67 23.67 -11.23
CA VAL A 289 -8.34 22.78 -10.25
C VAL A 289 -8.07 23.32 -8.84
N PRO A 290 -9.01 24.06 -8.22
CA PRO A 290 -8.78 24.72 -6.93
C PRO A 290 -8.66 23.71 -5.77
N HIS A 291 -9.40 22.60 -5.86
CA HIS A 291 -9.44 21.54 -4.87
C HIS A 291 -9.08 20.22 -5.54
N VAL A 292 -7.93 19.64 -5.19
CA VAL A 292 -7.49 18.35 -5.76
C VAL A 292 -8.52 17.23 -5.52
N SER A 293 -9.29 17.32 -4.44
CA SER A 293 -10.39 16.41 -4.12
C SER A 293 -11.54 16.46 -5.13
N SER A 294 -11.67 17.52 -5.96
CA SER A 294 -12.68 17.55 -7.03
C SER A 294 -12.35 16.60 -8.18
N LEU A 295 -11.14 16.05 -8.22
CA LEU A 295 -10.78 14.98 -9.15
C LEU A 295 -11.32 13.63 -8.71
N THR A 296 -11.52 13.42 -7.41
CA THR A 296 -11.94 12.12 -6.87
C THR A 296 -13.28 11.69 -7.47
N GLY A 297 -13.25 10.63 -8.27
CA GLY A 297 -14.43 10.03 -8.88
C GLY A 297 -15.04 10.85 -10.02
N SER A 298 -14.32 11.84 -10.58
CA SER A 298 -14.87 12.68 -11.66
C SER A 298 -15.09 11.94 -12.99
N ALA A 299 -14.66 10.68 -13.09
CA ALA A 299 -14.88 9.80 -14.24
C ALA A 299 -15.79 8.60 -13.92
N LEU A 300 -16.53 8.64 -12.80
CA LEU A 300 -17.57 7.65 -12.48
C LEU A 300 -18.84 7.99 -13.27
N LEU A 301 -19.03 7.34 -14.42
CA LEU A 301 -20.23 7.48 -15.26
C LEU A 301 -21.44 6.73 -14.68
#